data_AF-A0A3D0NX26-F1
#
_entry.id   AF-A0A3D0NX26-F1
#
_cell.length_a   1.000
_cell.length_b   1.000
_cell.length_c   1.000
_cell.angle_alpha   90.00
_cell.angle_beta   90.00
_cell.angle_gamma   90.00
#
_symmetry.space_group_name_H-M   'P 1'
#
loop_
_entity.id
_entity.type
_entity.pdbx_description
1 polymer ?
#
loop_
_entity_poly.entity_id
_entity_poly.type
_entity_poly.pdbx_seq_one_letter_code
_entity_poly.pdbx_strand_id
1 'polypeptide(L)'
;MNKNAIKKYAIWARNELIDRVSHRAAVYGITDEDHGDPNDDSVNGTILTVTEKRQRQALIRKVNAQGFQQVMEEVAFTWFNRFAAL
;
A
#
# COMPACT_ATOMS: atom_id res chain seq x y z
N MET A 1 -20.02 7.68 26.20
CA MET A 1 -19.16 7.20 25.10
C MET A 1 -19.44 5.72 24.84
N ASN A 2 -19.88 5.34 23.63
CA ASN A 2 -20.21 3.96 23.31
C ASN A 2 -18.94 3.19 22.87
N LYS A 3 -18.35 2.43 23.79
CA LYS A 3 -17.10 1.68 23.56
C LYS A 3 -17.22 0.65 22.42
N ASN A 4 -18.39 0.04 22.26
CA ASN A 4 -18.64 -0.94 21.19
C ASN A 4 -18.67 -0.27 19.81
N ALA A 5 -19.27 0.92 19.71
CA ALA A 5 -19.26 1.70 18.47
C ALA A 5 -17.84 2.11 18.08
N ILE A 6 -17.03 2.56 19.04
CA ILE A 6 -15.63 2.94 18.81
C ILE A 6 -14.80 1.74 18.36
N LYS A 7 -14.95 0.57 19.00
CA LYS A 7 -14.24 -0.64 18.59
C LYS A 7 -14.56 -1.05 17.15
N LYS A 8 -15.85 -1.03 16.79
CA LYS A 8 -16.28 -1.34 15.41
C LYS A 8 -15.71 -0.35 14.41
N TYR A 9 -15.75 0.94 14.75
CA TYR A 9 -15.19 1.99 13.90
C TYR A 9 -13.67 1.83 13.70
N ALA A 10 -12.91 1.54 14.76
CA ALA A 10 -11.47 1.33 14.66
C ALA A 10 -11.09 0.15 13.75
N ILE A 11 -11.84 -0.96 13.84
CA ILE A 11 -11.65 -2.12 12.96
C ILE A 11 -11.95 -1.75 11.50
N TRP A 12 -13.08 -1.06 11.27
CA TRP A 12 -13.44 -0.59 9.93
C TRP A 12 -12.39 0.36 9.36
N ALA A 13 -11.94 1.35 10.13
CA ALA A 13 -10.96 2.33 9.69
C ALA A 13 -9.61 1.70 9.35
N ARG A 14 -9.18 0.67 10.10
CA ARG A 14 -7.97 -0.11 9.77
C ARG A 14 -8.11 -0.78 8.41
N ASN A 15 -9.22 -1.48 8.18
CA ASN A 15 -9.45 -2.21 6.93
C ASN A 15 -9.57 -1.25 5.74
N GLU A 16 -10.27 -0.13 5.91
CA GLU A 16 -10.39 0.92 4.91
C GLU A 16 -9.02 1.50 4.53
N LEU A 17 -8.12 1.68 5.50
CA LEU A 17 -6.78 2.19 5.22
C LEU A 17 -5.93 1.19 4.43
N ILE A 18 -5.99 -0.09 4.77
CA ILE A 18 -5.32 -1.16 4.03
C ILE A 18 -5.84 -1.21 2.60
N ASP A 19 -7.15 -1.13 2.41
CA ASP A 19 -7.80 -1.12 1.10
C ASP A 19 -7.31 0.06 0.24
N ARG A 20 -7.27 1.27 0.81
CA ARG A 20 -6.77 2.46 0.11
C ARG A 20 -5.30 2.35 -0.30
N VAL A 21 -4.45 1.81 0.56
CA VAL A 21 -3.03 1.58 0.25
C VAL A 21 -2.90 0.53 -0.86
N SER A 22 -3.70 -0.53 -0.81
CA SER A 22 -3.73 -1.58 -1.83
C SER A 22 -4.21 -1.04 -3.17
N HIS A 23 -5.27 -0.24 -3.20
CA HIS A 23 -5.73 0.48 -4.39
C HIS A 23 -4.64 1.40 -4.96
N ARG A 24 -3.88 2.09 -4.11
CA ARG A 24 -2.76 2.91 -4.56
C ARG A 24 -1.65 2.07 -5.18
N ALA A 25 -1.35 0.89 -4.65
CA ALA A 25 -0.38 -0.04 -5.24
C ALA A 25 -0.83 -0.54 -6.62
N ALA A 26 -2.12 -0.84 -6.77
CA ALA A 26 -2.71 -1.30 -8.04
C ALA A 26 -2.59 -0.25 -9.17
N VAL A 27 -2.65 1.05 -8.85
CA VAL A 27 -2.38 2.13 -9.84
C VAL A 27 -0.98 2.00 -10.43
N TYR A 28 -0.01 1.53 -9.65
CA TYR A 28 1.37 1.24 -10.09
C TYR A 28 1.56 -0.22 -10.53
N GLY A 29 0.47 -0.92 -10.83
CA GLY A 29 0.49 -2.27 -11.38
C GLY A 29 1.10 -3.29 -10.42
N ILE A 30 0.89 -3.10 -9.12
CA ILE A 30 1.30 -4.06 -8.08
C ILE A 30 0.03 -4.57 -7.41
N THR A 31 -0.28 -5.84 -7.62
CA THR A 31 -1.39 -6.58 -6.99
C THR A 31 -0.84 -7.78 -6.21
N ASP A 32 -1.74 -8.55 -5.59
CA ASP A 32 -1.37 -9.79 -4.90
C ASP A 32 -0.98 -10.89 -5.89
N GLU A 33 -1.55 -10.89 -7.10
CA GLU A 33 -1.27 -11.88 -8.13
C GLU A 33 -0.06 -11.53 -9.01
N ASP A 34 0.08 -10.26 -9.38
CA ASP A 34 1.12 -9.82 -10.32
C ASP A 34 1.63 -8.42 -10.00
N HIS A 35 2.89 -8.18 -10.33
CA HIS A 35 3.53 -6.88 -10.18
C HIS A 35 4.45 -6.49 -11.35
N GLY A 36 4.42 -7.23 -12.47
CA GLY A 36 5.21 -6.94 -13.66
C GLY A 36 6.73 -6.88 -13.43
N ASP A 37 7.48 -6.29 -14.38
CA ASP A 37 8.93 -6.11 -14.22
C ASP A 37 9.21 -4.87 -13.34
N PRO A 38 9.97 -4.98 -12.25
CA PRO A 38 10.41 -3.82 -11.46
C PRO A 38 11.09 -2.71 -12.27
N ASN A 39 11.67 -3.03 -13.43
CA ASN A 39 12.41 -2.11 -14.28
C ASN A 39 11.59 -1.47 -15.39
N ASP A 40 10.28 -1.74 -15.46
CA ASP A 40 9.40 -1.08 -16.43
C ASP A 40 9.46 0.44 -16.31
N ASP A 41 9.61 1.11 -17.45
CA ASP A 41 9.61 2.58 -17.56
C ASP A 41 8.20 3.16 -17.57
N SER A 42 7.19 2.34 -17.85
CA SER A 42 5.79 2.73 -17.83
C SER A 42 4.91 1.67 -17.22
N VAL A 43 3.87 2.09 -16.50
CA VAL A 43 2.83 1.20 -15.98
C VAL A 43 1.48 1.70 -16.45
N ASN A 44 0.62 0.81 -16.95
CA ASN A 44 -0.72 1.14 -17.43
C ASN A 44 -0.75 2.30 -18.44
N GLY A 45 0.25 2.37 -19.33
CA GLY A 45 0.40 3.45 -20.32
C GLY A 45 0.90 4.79 -19.77
N THR A 46 1.25 4.86 -18.48
CA THR A 46 1.82 6.06 -17.84
C THR A 46 3.31 5.88 -17.63
N ILE A 47 4.12 6.81 -18.16
CA ILE A 47 5.58 6.82 -17.95
C ILE A 47 5.87 7.23 -16.51
N LEU A 48 6.69 6.45 -15.81
CA LEU A 48 7.09 6.72 -14.44
C LEU A 48 8.24 7.72 -14.40
N THR A 49 8.21 8.63 -13.42
CA THR A 49 9.39 9.41 -13.09
C THR A 49 10.48 8.52 -12.47
N VAL A 50 11.74 8.98 -12.49
CA VAL A 50 12.87 8.25 -11.86
C VAL A 50 12.59 7.94 -10.38
N THR A 51 11.96 8.88 -9.67
CA THR A 51 11.59 8.70 -8.26
C THR A 51 10.51 7.64 -8.10
N GLU A 52 9.45 7.67 -8.90
CA GLU A 52 8.37 6.67 -8.85
C GLU A 52 8.89 5.28 -9.21
N LYS A 53 9.75 5.17 -10.22
CA LYS A 53 10.39 3.90 -10.58
C LYS A 53 11.17 3.32 -9.41
N ARG A 54 11.99 4.13 -8.73
CA ARG A 54 12.76 3.71 -7.55
C ARG A 54 11.84 3.28 -6.40
N GLN A 55 10.76 4.01 -6.15
CA GLN A 55 9.77 3.68 -5.11
C GLN A 55 9.04 2.38 -5.42
N ARG A 56 8.60 2.20 -6.67
CA ARG A 56 7.95 0.98 -7.17
C ARG A 56 8.85 -0.24 -7.00
N GLN A 57 10.12 -0.13 -7.41
CA GLN A 57 11.12 -1.19 -7.21
C GLN A 57 11.31 -1.55 -5.74
N ALA A 58 11.37 -0.55 -4.86
CA ALA A 58 11.51 -0.79 -3.43
C ALA A 58 10.28 -1.51 -2.86
N LEU A 59 9.08 -1.15 -3.33
CA LEU A 59 7.83 -1.80 -2.93
C LEU A 59 7.79 -3.25 -3.41
N ILE A 60 8.08 -3.52 -4.69
CA ILE A 60 8.11 -4.88 -5.24
C ILE A 60 9.11 -5.76 -4.50
N ARG A 61 10.31 -5.25 -4.22
CA ARG A 61 11.31 -6.01 -3.43
C ARG A 61 10.79 -6.42 -2.06
N LYS A 62 10.03 -5.54 -1.38
CA LYS A 62 9.40 -5.88 -0.10
C LYS A 62 8.29 -6.91 -0.27
N VAL A 63 7.42 -6.73 -1.27
CA VAL A 63 6.34 -7.67 -1.57
C VAL A 63 6.90 -9.08 -1.84
N ASN A 64 7.99 -9.18 -2.59
CA ASN A 64 8.65 -10.47 -2.85
C ASN A 64 9.30 -11.09 -1.60
N ALA A 65 9.68 -10.29 -0.61
CA ALA A 65 10.32 -10.79 0.62
C ALA A 65 9.31 -11.20 1.70
N GLN A 66 8.17 -10.51 1.79
CA GLN A 66 7.23 -10.62 2.92
C GLN A 66 5.80 -11.02 2.51
N GLY A 67 5.46 -10.94 1.23
CA GLY A 67 4.10 -11.12 0.72
C GLY A 67 3.31 -9.81 0.65
N PHE A 68 2.42 -9.70 -0.34
CA PHE A 68 1.67 -8.46 -0.62
C PHE A 68 0.84 -7.99 0.57
N GLN A 69 0.02 -8.89 1.14
CA GLN A 69 -0.86 -8.54 2.25
C GLN A 69 -0.09 -7.96 3.46
N GLN A 70 1.01 -8.62 3.86
CA GLN A 70 1.82 -8.15 4.98
C GLN A 70 2.40 -6.75 4.70
N VAL A 71 2.90 -6.52 3.48
CA VAL A 71 3.45 -5.21 3.11
C VAL A 71 2.37 -4.12 3.09
N MET A 72 1.16 -4.41 2.59
CA MET A 72 0.06 -3.43 2.61
C MET A 72 -0.34 -3.06 4.05
N GLU A 73 -0.37 -4.04 4.96
CA GLU A 73 -0.62 -3.80 6.39
C GLU A 73 0.47 -2.94 7.04
N GLU A 74 1.74 -3.21 6.77
CA GLU A 74 2.87 -2.43 7.30
C GLU A 74 2.87 -0.98 6.79
N VAL A 75 2.58 -0.78 5.49
CA VAL A 75 2.50 0.57 4.90
C VAL A 75 1.31 1.33 5.46
N ALA A 76 0.14 0.71 5.57
CA ALA A 76 -1.04 1.30 6.21
C ALA A 76 -0.74 1.71 7.66
N PHE A 77 -0.09 0.84 8.44
CA PHE A 77 0.32 1.14 9.80
C PHE A 77 1.31 2.31 9.88
N THR A 78 2.29 2.35 8.98
CA THR A 78 3.26 3.44 8.90
C THR A 78 2.59 4.77 8.58
N TRP A 79 1.65 4.79 7.63
CA TRP A 79 0.89 5.99 7.29
C TRP A 79 0.01 6.44 8.46
N PHE A 80 -0.68 5.50 9.12
CA PHE A 80 -1.49 5.80 10.31
C PHE A 80 -0.65 6.42 11.43
N ASN A 81 0.52 5.85 11.73
CA ASN A 81 1.40 6.39 12.76
C ASN A 81 1.92 7.80 12.42
N ARG A 82 2.20 8.07 11.13
CA ARG A 82 2.56 9.42 10.69
C ARG A 82 1.40 10.40 10.84
N PHE A 83 0.18 9.97 10.50
CA PHE A 83 -1.02 10.80 10.68
C PHE A 83 -1.32 11.09 12.15
N ALA A 84 -1.18 10.10 13.03
CA ALA A 84 -1.40 10.27 14.46
C ALA A 84 -0.35 11.13 15.18
N ALA A 85 0.81 11.36 14.54
CA ALA A 85 1.90 12.18 15.08
C ALA A 85 1.83 13.66 14.65
N LEU A 86 0.90 14.02 13.75
CA LEU A 86 0.62 15.41 13.34
C LEU A 86 -0.37 16.08 14.31
#